data_AF-A4J503-F1
#
_entry.id   AF-A4J503-F1
#
_cell.length_a   1.000
_cell.length_b   1.000
_cell.length_c   1.000
_cell.angle_alpha   90.00
_cell.angle_beta   90.00
_cell.angle_gamma   90.00
#
_symmetry.space_group_name_H-M   'P 1'
#
loop_
_entity.id
_entity.type
_entity.pdbx_description
1 polymer ?
#
loop_
_entity_poly.entity_id
_entity_poly.type
_entity_poly.pdbx_seq_one_letter_code
_entity_poly.pdbx_strand_id
1 'polypeptide(L)'
;MSDWKKQLQGYKDKQGNRNQPHQGKRDKNDMGYQRYTTPGLPDGYLSKGYFDDQGCLLEILLTETASKIAKSFGSNMNNSQLRRFYGHAKTAEKSYAFSGDERKFINDIKALDSFVAEAKGKDKVPQIFYDFINVNVAKANSLKDIKQGFLPHFQAVVAYFTYHYPKSK
;
A
#
# COMPACT_ATOMS: atom_id res chain seq x y z
N MET A 1 32.85 35.83 15.39
CA MET A 1 31.46 35.63 14.90
C MET A 1 31.33 34.17 14.53
N SER A 2 30.65 33.28 15.24
CA SER A 2 29.75 33.41 16.38
C SER A 2 29.76 32.11 17.17
N ASP A 3 29.50 32.26 18.46
CA ASP A 3 29.99 31.50 19.60
C ASP A 3 28.94 30.49 20.09
N TRP A 4 29.12 29.19 19.83
CA TRP A 4 28.20 28.12 20.25
C TRP A 4 28.83 27.10 21.22
N LYS A 5 30.04 27.37 21.74
CA LYS A 5 30.78 26.45 22.64
C LYS A 5 30.75 26.84 24.12
N LYS A 6 29.60 27.31 24.64
CA LYS A 6 29.39 27.55 26.08
C LYS A 6 28.00 27.10 26.57
N GLN A 7 27.75 25.80 26.57
CA GLN A 7 26.64 25.24 27.35
C GLN A 7 26.89 23.79 27.82
N LEU A 8 28.10 23.57 28.34
CA LEU A 8 28.46 22.40 29.16
C LEU A 8 29.15 22.89 30.43
N GLN A 9 28.38 23.28 31.44
CA GLN A 9 28.78 23.18 32.85
C GLN A 9 27.56 23.41 33.74
N GLY A 10 27.14 22.39 34.49
CA GLY A 10 26.33 22.58 35.69
C GLY A 10 24.92 22.00 35.67
N TYR A 11 24.80 20.67 35.60
CA TYR A 11 23.73 19.97 36.31
C TYR A 11 24.25 18.61 36.77
N LYS A 12 24.89 18.63 37.95
CA LYS A 12 25.18 17.45 38.75
C LYS A 12 24.14 17.37 39.87
N ASP A 13 23.75 16.12 40.12
CA ASP A 13 23.21 15.59 41.37
C ASP A 13 21.70 15.76 41.62
N LYS A 14 20.97 14.65 41.44
CA LYS A 14 20.22 14.00 42.53
C LYS A 14 19.87 12.55 42.19
N GLN A 15 20.30 11.69 43.11
CA GLN A 15 20.19 10.24 43.13
C GLN A 15 18.75 9.77 43.41
N GLY A 16 18.40 8.58 42.92
CA GLY A 16 17.15 7.91 43.23
C GLY A 16 17.06 6.50 42.63
N ASN A 17 17.88 5.59 43.14
CA ASN A 17 17.86 4.14 42.90
C ASN A 17 16.56 3.52 43.46
N ARG A 18 15.83 2.73 42.65
CA ARG A 18 15.06 1.55 43.11
C ARG A 18 14.67 0.64 41.94
N ASN A 19 15.44 -0.44 41.79
CA ASN A 19 14.98 -1.69 41.17
C ASN A 19 13.94 -2.37 42.08
N GLN A 20 12.81 -2.80 41.52
CA GLN A 20 12.08 -4.00 41.94
C GLN A 20 11.31 -4.60 40.75
N PRO A 21 11.43 -5.91 40.49
CA PRO A 21 10.62 -6.61 39.49
C PRO A 21 9.27 -7.01 40.08
N HIS A 22 8.17 -6.58 39.46
CA HIS A 22 6.83 -7.04 39.83
C HIS A 22 6.52 -8.34 39.08
N GLN A 23 6.67 -9.48 39.77
CA GLN A 23 6.06 -10.74 39.37
C GLN A 23 4.56 -10.65 39.62
N GLY A 24 3.78 -10.45 38.57
CA GLY A 24 2.32 -10.63 38.56
C GLY A 24 1.96 -11.91 37.82
N LYS A 25 1.76 -13.02 38.55
CA LYS A 25 0.92 -14.13 38.08
C LYS A 25 -0.54 -13.66 38.16
N ARG A 26 -1.28 -13.79 37.07
CA ARG A 26 -2.76 -13.82 36.90
C ARG A 26 -3.02 -13.75 35.40
N ASP A 27 -4.02 -14.33 34.79
CA ASP A 27 -4.85 -15.50 35.04
C ASP A 27 -5.38 -15.87 33.65
N LYS A 28 -5.69 -17.15 33.43
CA LYS A 28 -6.28 -17.65 32.20
C LYS A 28 -7.66 -17.02 32.01
N ASN A 29 -7.73 -15.96 31.21
CA ASN A 29 -8.96 -15.54 30.55
C ASN A 29 -8.77 -15.67 29.05
N ASP A 30 -9.08 -16.88 28.61
CA ASP A 30 -9.58 -17.24 27.29
C ASP A 30 -10.81 -16.38 26.98
N MET A 31 -10.57 -15.15 26.53
CA MET A 31 -11.58 -14.33 25.87
C MET A 31 -11.14 -14.20 24.42
N GLY A 32 -11.88 -14.86 23.54
CA GLY A 32 -11.75 -14.77 22.10
C GLY A 32 -11.79 -13.31 21.65
N TYR A 33 -10.61 -12.70 21.57
CA TYR A 33 -10.40 -11.54 20.73
C TYR A 33 -10.68 -12.02 19.32
N GLN A 34 -11.88 -11.72 18.81
CA GLN A 34 -12.05 -11.43 17.40
C GLN A 34 -10.85 -10.58 17.02
N ARG A 35 -9.91 -11.18 16.28
CA ARG A 35 -8.75 -10.46 15.75
C ARG A 35 -9.35 -9.32 14.96
N TYR A 36 -9.32 -8.12 15.51
CA TYR A 36 -9.41 -6.90 14.72
C TYR A 36 -8.22 -6.97 13.78
N THR A 37 -8.44 -7.57 12.61
CA THR A 37 -7.49 -7.57 11.52
C THR A 37 -7.22 -6.10 11.23
N THR A 38 -6.03 -5.64 11.60
CA THR A 38 -5.53 -4.32 11.20
C THR A 38 -5.77 -4.18 9.69
N PRO A 39 -6.28 -3.04 9.20
CA PRO A 39 -6.46 -2.83 7.77
C PRO A 39 -5.10 -3.03 7.08
N GLY A 40 -4.97 -4.11 6.32
CA GLY A 40 -3.72 -4.58 5.74
C GLY A 40 -4.01 -5.30 4.43
N LEU A 41 -3.00 -5.42 3.57
CA LEU A 41 -3.14 -6.24 2.38
C LEU A 41 -3.35 -7.70 2.82
N PRO A 42 -4.05 -8.53 2.04
CA PRO A 42 -4.21 -9.94 2.37
C PRO A 42 -2.86 -10.62 2.64
N ASP A 43 -2.84 -11.55 3.60
CA ASP A 43 -1.62 -12.27 3.95
C ASP A 43 -1.02 -12.97 2.72
N GLY A 44 0.29 -12.78 2.51
CA GLY A 44 1.00 -13.35 1.37
C GLY A 44 0.62 -12.75 0.00
N TYR A 45 -0.05 -11.60 -0.03
CA TYR A 45 -0.44 -10.91 -1.26
C TYR A 45 0.75 -10.73 -2.24
N LEU A 46 0.58 -11.25 -3.45
CA LEU A 46 1.57 -11.30 -4.54
C LEU A 46 2.92 -11.95 -4.18
N SER A 47 2.99 -12.76 -3.12
CA SER A 47 4.20 -13.56 -2.79
C SER A 47 4.63 -14.44 -3.97
N LYS A 48 3.66 -15.05 -4.67
CA LYS A 48 3.85 -15.87 -5.87
C LYS A 48 3.77 -15.09 -7.20
N GLY A 49 3.62 -13.76 -7.16
CA GLY A 49 3.39 -12.94 -8.35
C GLY A 49 1.93 -12.96 -8.83
N TYR A 50 1.71 -12.61 -10.11
CA TYR A 50 0.37 -12.47 -10.70
C TYR A 50 -0.16 -13.76 -11.31
N PHE A 51 0.72 -14.70 -11.68
CA PHE A 51 0.38 -15.81 -12.54
C PHE A 51 0.44 -17.15 -11.80
N ASP A 52 -0.39 -18.10 -12.21
CA ASP A 52 -0.28 -19.50 -11.82
C ASP A 52 0.86 -20.22 -12.57
N ASP A 53 1.02 -21.50 -12.28
CA ASP A 53 2.07 -22.35 -12.87
C ASP A 53 1.86 -22.54 -14.39
N GLN A 54 0.66 -22.28 -14.90
CA GLN A 54 0.29 -22.31 -16.32
C GLN A 54 0.52 -20.94 -17.00
N GLY A 55 0.94 -19.93 -16.24
CA GLY A 55 1.20 -18.59 -16.73
C GLY A 55 -0.06 -17.74 -16.96
N CYS A 56 -1.21 -18.18 -16.45
CA CYS A 56 -2.49 -17.48 -16.47
C CYS A 56 -2.62 -16.57 -15.25
N LEU A 57 -3.35 -15.44 -15.38
CA LEU A 57 -3.58 -14.53 -14.27
C LEU A 57 -4.40 -15.24 -13.17
N LEU A 58 -3.93 -15.18 -11.92
CA LEU A 58 -4.63 -15.73 -10.77
C LEU A 58 -6.02 -15.11 -10.65
N GLU A 59 -7.08 -15.91 -10.82
CA GLU A 59 -8.47 -15.45 -10.83
C GLU A 59 -8.85 -14.66 -9.58
N ILE A 60 -8.33 -15.06 -8.42
CA ILE A 60 -8.58 -14.39 -7.14
C ILE A 60 -8.19 -12.91 -7.17
N LEU A 61 -7.21 -12.50 -8.00
CA LEU A 61 -6.81 -11.12 -8.19
C LEU A 61 -7.88 -10.32 -8.96
N LEU A 62 -8.74 -10.96 -9.75
CA LEU A 62 -9.86 -10.30 -10.41
C LEU A 62 -11.14 -10.31 -9.58
N THR A 63 -11.23 -11.18 -8.57
CA THR A 63 -12.46 -11.43 -7.80
C THR A 63 -12.28 -11.10 -6.32
N GLU A 64 -12.09 -12.10 -5.47
CA GLU A 64 -12.12 -12.01 -4.02
C GLU A 64 -11.04 -11.06 -3.47
N THR A 65 -9.81 -11.18 -3.95
CA THR A 65 -8.68 -10.36 -3.47
C THR A 65 -8.88 -8.90 -3.86
N ALA A 66 -9.30 -8.62 -5.11
CA ALA A 66 -9.60 -7.26 -5.53
C ALA A 66 -10.72 -6.62 -4.69
N SER A 67 -11.79 -7.37 -4.41
CA SER A 67 -12.90 -6.90 -3.59
C SER A 67 -12.48 -6.64 -2.14
N LYS A 68 -11.69 -7.53 -1.53
CA LYS A 68 -11.14 -7.35 -0.17
C LYS A 68 -10.25 -6.12 -0.09
N ILE A 69 -9.33 -5.95 -1.05
CA ILE A 69 -8.45 -4.78 -1.13
C ILE A 69 -9.29 -3.50 -1.28
N ALA A 70 -10.26 -3.48 -2.20
CA ALA A 70 -11.13 -2.34 -2.38
C ALA A 70 -11.87 -1.94 -1.10
N LYS A 71 -12.42 -2.91 -0.34
CA LYS A 71 -13.05 -2.63 0.96
C LYS A 71 -12.05 -2.12 1.99
N SER A 72 -10.83 -2.64 1.98
CA SER A 72 -9.79 -2.24 2.95
C SER A 72 -9.37 -0.78 2.80
N PHE A 73 -9.53 -0.18 1.62
CA PHE A 73 -9.26 1.24 1.40
C PHE A 73 -10.18 2.14 2.23
N GLY A 74 -11.39 1.70 2.52
CA GLY A 74 -12.34 2.43 3.36
C GLY A 74 -12.81 3.76 2.76
N SER A 75 -13.56 4.52 3.57
CA SER A 75 -14.06 5.85 3.21
C SER A 75 -12.98 6.93 3.10
N ASN A 76 -11.77 6.65 3.59
CA ASN A 76 -10.63 7.57 3.51
C ASN A 76 -10.01 7.62 2.11
N MET A 77 -10.43 6.72 1.21
CA MET A 77 -10.06 6.77 -0.20
C MET A 77 -11.15 7.45 -1.02
N ASN A 78 -10.77 8.39 -1.90
CA ASN A 78 -11.71 8.99 -2.83
C ASN A 78 -11.71 8.24 -4.17
N ASN A 79 -12.89 7.96 -4.73
CA ASN A 79 -13.07 7.43 -6.08
C ASN A 79 -12.29 8.23 -7.15
N SER A 80 -12.30 9.55 -7.07
CA SER A 80 -11.58 10.40 -8.04
C SER A 80 -10.07 10.21 -7.93
N GLN A 81 -9.53 10.10 -6.72
CA GLN A 81 -8.11 9.86 -6.48
C GLN A 81 -7.72 8.46 -6.97
N LEU A 82 -8.47 7.43 -6.58
CA LEU A 82 -8.24 6.05 -7.03
C LEU A 82 -8.22 5.96 -8.57
N ARG A 83 -9.23 6.56 -9.21
CA ARG A 83 -9.32 6.62 -10.68
C ARG A 83 -8.19 7.45 -11.31
N ARG A 84 -7.69 8.48 -10.64
CA ARG A 84 -6.54 9.27 -11.13
C ARG A 84 -5.29 8.41 -11.22
N PHE A 85 -4.97 7.63 -10.18
CA PHE A 85 -3.83 6.70 -10.20
C PHE A 85 -3.97 5.63 -11.29
N TYR A 86 -5.15 5.01 -11.40
CA TYR A 86 -5.41 4.09 -12.50
C TYR A 86 -5.29 4.77 -13.88
N GLY A 87 -5.76 6.02 -13.98
CA GLY A 87 -5.63 6.85 -15.17
C GLY A 87 -4.17 7.08 -15.59
N HIS A 88 -3.25 7.34 -14.65
CA HIS A 88 -1.82 7.44 -14.94
C HIS A 88 -1.28 6.15 -15.58
N ALA A 89 -1.63 4.99 -15.01
CA ALA A 89 -1.22 3.70 -15.54
C ALA A 89 -1.78 3.44 -16.96
N LYS A 90 -3.04 3.83 -17.21
CA LYS A 90 -3.66 3.72 -18.56
C LYS A 90 -3.09 4.71 -19.57
N THR A 91 -2.67 5.90 -19.14
CA THR A 91 -1.96 6.84 -20.01
C THR A 91 -0.59 6.30 -20.40
N ALA A 92 0.13 5.69 -19.47
CA ALA A 92 1.39 5.00 -19.76
C ALA A 92 1.19 3.87 -20.79
N GLU A 93 0.16 3.04 -20.60
CA GLU A 93 -0.17 1.96 -21.54
C GLU A 93 -0.53 2.49 -22.94
N LYS A 94 -1.28 3.60 -23.03
CA LYS A 94 -1.59 4.25 -24.32
C LYS A 94 -0.33 4.80 -24.98
N SER A 95 0.56 5.43 -24.21
CA SER A 95 1.85 5.92 -24.72
C SER A 95 2.71 4.78 -25.25
N TYR A 96 2.71 3.64 -24.55
CA TYR A 96 3.36 2.42 -25.02
C TYR A 96 2.75 1.89 -26.31
N ALA A 97 1.42 1.82 -26.40
CA ALA A 97 0.73 1.32 -27.61
C ALA A 97 1.08 2.13 -28.88
N PHE A 98 1.40 3.43 -28.72
CA PHE A 98 1.85 4.28 -29.83
C PHE A 98 3.34 4.17 -30.12
N SER A 99 4.19 4.12 -29.08
CA SER A 99 5.65 4.21 -29.22
C SER A 99 6.37 2.87 -29.33
N GLY A 100 5.81 1.79 -28.77
CA GLY A 100 6.49 0.50 -28.59
C GLY A 100 7.64 0.50 -27.57
N ASP A 101 7.88 1.61 -26.86
CA ASP A 101 8.99 1.72 -25.91
C ASP A 101 8.66 1.04 -24.57
N GLU A 102 9.03 -0.24 -24.46
CA GLU A 102 8.81 -1.04 -23.26
C GLU A 102 9.54 -0.46 -22.04
N ARG A 103 10.78 0.02 -22.21
CA ARG A 103 11.57 0.56 -21.09
C ARG A 103 10.90 1.80 -20.52
N LYS A 104 10.44 2.69 -21.39
CA LYS A 104 9.67 3.86 -20.98
C LYS A 104 8.38 3.44 -20.28
N PHE A 105 7.65 2.46 -20.80
CA PHE A 105 6.41 2.00 -20.19
C PHE A 105 6.62 1.46 -18.77
N ILE A 106 7.64 0.62 -18.58
CA ILE A 106 8.01 0.10 -17.25
C ILE A 106 8.37 1.27 -16.32
N ASN A 107 9.17 2.23 -16.77
CA ASN A 107 9.54 3.41 -15.97
C ASN A 107 8.32 4.26 -15.59
N ASP A 108 7.37 4.48 -16.51
CA ASP A 108 6.14 5.22 -16.24
C ASP A 108 5.27 4.50 -15.20
N ILE A 109 5.23 3.16 -15.20
CA ILE A 109 4.57 2.38 -14.15
C ILE A 109 5.33 2.49 -12.82
N LYS A 110 6.67 2.43 -12.84
CA LYS A 110 7.50 2.61 -11.64
C LYS A 110 7.33 3.98 -11.01
N ALA A 111 7.07 5.02 -11.81
CA ALA A 111 6.82 6.38 -11.32
C ALA A 111 5.58 6.48 -10.40
N LEU A 112 4.64 5.54 -10.47
CA LEU A 112 3.49 5.51 -9.56
C LEU A 112 3.90 5.44 -8.07
N ASP A 113 5.06 4.84 -7.76
CA ASP A 113 5.63 4.80 -6.40
C ASP A 113 5.86 6.22 -5.85
N SER A 114 6.51 7.08 -6.65
CA SER A 114 6.73 8.49 -6.28
C SER A 114 5.42 9.27 -6.13
N PHE A 115 4.44 9.02 -7.01
CA PHE A 115 3.14 9.70 -6.95
C PHE A 115 2.33 9.30 -5.72
N VAL A 116 2.37 8.02 -5.34
CA VAL A 116 1.66 7.54 -4.15
C VAL A 116 2.36 7.97 -2.87
N ALA A 117 3.69 8.06 -2.87
CA ALA A 117 4.46 8.61 -1.75
C ALA A 117 4.12 10.08 -1.49
N GLU A 118 4.06 10.91 -2.55
CA GLU A 118 3.63 12.30 -2.43
C GLU A 118 2.19 12.40 -1.88
N ALA A 119 1.27 11.62 -2.45
CA ALA A 119 -0.12 11.60 -1.99
C ALA A 119 -0.24 11.14 -0.54
N LYS A 120 0.56 10.17 -0.12
CA LYS A 120 0.56 9.67 1.26
C LYS A 120 1.14 10.70 2.23
N GLY A 121 2.24 11.37 1.88
CA GLY A 121 2.83 12.45 2.68
C GLY A 121 1.88 13.64 2.88
N LYS A 122 0.97 13.87 1.93
CA LYS A 122 -0.10 14.88 2.01
C LYS A 122 -1.40 14.37 2.66
N ASP A 123 -1.36 13.15 3.22
CA ASP A 123 -2.51 12.43 3.80
C ASP A 123 -3.74 12.39 2.88
N LYS A 124 -3.50 12.28 1.58
CA LYS A 124 -4.55 12.21 0.54
C LYS A 124 -4.99 10.80 0.22
N VAL A 125 -4.26 9.79 0.70
CA VAL A 125 -4.58 8.37 0.48
C VAL A 125 -4.31 7.57 1.75
N PRO A 126 -5.08 6.49 2.00
CA PRO A 126 -4.84 5.64 3.16
C PRO A 126 -3.54 4.82 2.99
N GLN A 127 -2.95 4.40 4.11
CA GLN A 127 -1.70 3.61 4.11
C GLN A 127 -1.83 2.34 3.24
N ILE A 128 -2.96 1.66 3.34
CA ILE A 128 -3.23 0.45 2.57
C ILE A 128 -3.19 0.63 1.05
N PHE A 129 -3.55 1.82 0.55
CA PHE A 129 -3.45 2.13 -0.87
C PHE A 129 -2.00 2.42 -1.28
N TYR A 130 -1.24 3.07 -0.41
CA TYR A 130 0.20 3.25 -0.59
C TYR A 130 0.91 1.89 -0.69
N ASP A 131 0.62 0.99 0.25
CA ASP A 131 1.19 -0.37 0.24
C ASP A 131 0.77 -1.14 -1.02
N PHE A 132 -0.51 -1.03 -1.42
CA PHE A 132 -1.03 -1.65 -2.64
C PHE A 132 -0.22 -1.24 -3.87
N ILE A 133 -0.02 0.07 -4.08
CA ILE A 133 0.73 0.57 -5.24
C ILE A 133 2.19 0.07 -5.17
N ASN A 134 2.84 0.19 -4.02
CA ASN A 134 4.25 -0.17 -3.88
C ASN A 134 4.51 -1.65 -4.15
N VAL A 135 3.68 -2.55 -3.59
CA VAL A 135 3.82 -3.99 -3.81
C VAL A 135 3.61 -4.34 -5.28
N ASN A 136 2.59 -3.78 -5.93
CA ASN A 136 2.33 -4.06 -7.34
C ASN A 136 3.42 -3.50 -8.26
N VAL A 137 3.87 -2.27 -8.00
CA VAL A 137 4.95 -1.63 -8.74
C VAL A 137 6.25 -2.42 -8.59
N ALA A 138 6.57 -2.93 -7.39
CA ALA A 138 7.72 -3.79 -7.18
C ALA A 138 7.65 -5.12 -7.97
N LYS A 139 6.44 -5.67 -8.17
CA LYS A 139 6.21 -6.91 -8.92
C LYS A 139 6.07 -6.71 -10.43
N ALA A 140 5.77 -5.49 -10.89
CA ALA A 140 5.62 -5.16 -12.30
C ALA A 140 6.99 -4.89 -12.96
N ASN A 141 7.69 -5.95 -13.39
CA ASN A 141 9.06 -5.86 -13.92
C ASN A 141 9.17 -6.18 -15.42
N SER A 142 8.09 -6.62 -16.05
CA SER A 142 8.02 -6.92 -17.48
C SER A 142 6.73 -6.40 -18.09
N LEU A 143 6.69 -6.32 -19.42
CA LEU A 143 5.46 -6.03 -20.15
C LEU A 143 4.31 -6.99 -19.78
N LYS A 144 4.62 -8.29 -19.59
CA LYS A 144 3.63 -9.29 -19.19
C LYS A 144 3.07 -8.96 -17.81
N ASP A 145 3.92 -8.71 -16.82
CA ASP A 145 3.48 -8.39 -15.45
C ASP A 145 2.58 -7.16 -15.42
N ILE A 146 2.90 -6.13 -16.22
CA ILE A 146 2.12 -4.90 -16.27
C ILE A 146 0.77 -5.14 -16.97
N LYS A 147 0.80 -5.62 -18.21
CA LYS A 147 -0.41 -5.68 -19.06
C LYS A 147 -1.36 -6.81 -18.68
N GLN A 148 -0.82 -7.95 -18.24
CA GLN A 148 -1.60 -9.14 -17.92
C GLN A 148 -1.73 -9.38 -16.43
N GLY A 149 -0.95 -8.69 -15.58
CA GLY A 149 -1.02 -8.80 -14.12
C GLY A 149 -1.60 -7.55 -13.47
N PHE A 150 -0.75 -6.54 -13.30
CA PHE A 150 -1.07 -5.34 -12.52
C PHE A 150 -2.28 -4.56 -13.07
N LEU A 151 -2.31 -4.25 -14.38
CA LEU A 151 -3.38 -3.43 -14.94
C LEU A 151 -4.78 -4.07 -14.79
N PRO A 152 -5.00 -5.35 -15.14
CA PRO A 152 -6.27 -6.03 -14.89
C PRO A 152 -6.64 -6.09 -13.40
N HIS A 153 -5.67 -6.38 -12.53
CA HIS A 153 -5.91 -6.41 -11.09
C HIS A 153 -6.31 -5.04 -10.54
N PHE A 154 -5.60 -3.99 -10.92
CA PHE A 154 -5.92 -2.62 -10.50
C PHE A 154 -7.29 -2.19 -11.04
N GLN A 155 -7.64 -2.55 -12.27
CA GLN A 155 -8.98 -2.31 -12.81
C GLN A 155 -10.07 -2.97 -11.97
N ALA A 156 -9.88 -4.23 -11.56
CA ALA A 156 -10.82 -4.94 -10.69
C ALA A 156 -10.98 -4.24 -9.34
N VAL A 157 -9.88 -3.81 -8.71
CA VAL A 157 -9.90 -3.04 -7.46
C VAL A 157 -10.68 -1.73 -7.62
N VAL A 158 -10.45 -0.98 -8.70
CA VAL A 158 -11.19 0.28 -8.99
C VAL A 158 -12.70 0.02 -9.17
N ALA A 159 -13.05 -1.07 -9.84
CA ALA A 159 -14.45 -1.45 -10.07
C ALA A 159 -15.14 -1.84 -8.76
N TYR A 160 -14.54 -2.72 -7.95
CA TYR A 160 -15.08 -3.08 -6.65
C TYR A 160 -15.14 -1.90 -5.69
N PHE A 161 -14.16 -1.00 -5.74
CA PHE A 161 -14.20 0.21 -4.93
C PHE A 161 -15.40 1.09 -5.30
N THR A 162 -15.65 1.29 -6.60
CA THR A 162 -16.83 2.03 -7.08
C THR A 162 -18.13 1.35 -6.62
N TYR A 163 -18.17 0.01 -6.61
CA TYR A 163 -19.33 -0.76 -6.16
C TYR A 163 -19.59 -0.62 -4.65
N HIS A 164 -18.54 -0.72 -3.82
CA HIS A 164 -18.67 -0.62 -2.35
C HIS A 164 -18.85 0.82 -1.86
N TYR A 165 -18.33 1.80 -2.60
CA TYR A 165 -18.38 3.23 -2.26
C TYR A 165 -18.90 4.06 -3.45
N PRO A 166 -20.17 3.90 -3.85
CA PRO A 166 -20.74 4.70 -4.94
C PRO A 166 -20.77 6.18 -4.55
N LYS A 167 -20.66 7.08 -5.54
CA LYS A 167 -20.92 8.49 -5.30
C LYS A 167 -22.39 8.64 -4.89
N SER A 168 -22.65 9.31 -3.77
CA SER A 168 -23.99 9.78 -3.44
C SER A 168 -24.51 10.63 -4.61
N LYS A 169 -25.72 10.32 -5.08
CA LYS A 169 -26.41 11.07 -6.13
C LYS A 169 -26.79 12.46 -5.64
#